data_AF-A0A7W2IW41-F1
#
_entry.id   AF-A0A7W2IW41-F1
#
_cell.length_a   1.000
_cell.length_b   1.000
_cell.length_c   1.000
_cell.angle_alpha   90.00
_cell.angle_beta   90.00
_cell.angle_gamma   90.00
#
_symmetry.space_group_name_H-M   'P 1'
#
loop_
_entity.id
_entity.type
_entity.pdbx_description
1 polymer ?
#
loop_
_entity_poly.entity_id
_entity_poly.type
_entity_poly.pdbx_seq_one_letter_code
_entity_poly.pdbx_strand_id
1 'polypeptide(L)'
;GRLTYATPPFVPEGSTATAVTAANALPQALILTAIVIGFGLLAFALALAFRAWQSLGTVEMDAMRACEPLEPPTPPVASTPTPVTGSRREAAE
;
A
#
# COMPACT_ATOMS: atom_id res chain seq x y z
N GLY A 1 -35.64 -15.71 10.95
CA GLY A 1 -34.35 -15.23 11.49
C GLY A 1 -34.50 -14.94 12.98
N ARG A 2 -34.30 -15.94 13.83
CA ARG A 2 -34.22 -15.76 15.29
C ARG A 2 -32.80 -16.11 15.71
N LEU A 3 -32.19 -15.31 16.58
CA LEU A 3 -30.93 -15.65 17.23
C LEU A 3 -31.22 -16.76 18.25
N THR A 4 -31.21 -18.01 17.79
CA THR A 4 -31.26 -19.18 18.68
C THR A 4 -29.92 -19.27 19.38
N TYR A 5 -29.92 -19.40 20.72
CA TYR A 5 -28.74 -19.83 21.46
C TYR A 5 -28.39 -21.25 21.00
N ALA A 6 -27.56 -21.32 19.96
CA ALA A 6 -27.03 -22.56 19.44
C ALA A 6 -25.73 -22.86 20.19
N THR A 7 -25.58 -24.11 20.61
CA THR A 7 -24.35 -24.56 21.25
C THR A 7 -23.21 -24.45 20.23
N PRO A 8 -21.99 -24.05 20.62
CA PRO A 8 -20.86 -24.04 19.69
C PRO A 8 -20.69 -25.41 19.02
N PRO A 9 -20.25 -25.47 17.74
CA PRO A 9 -20.15 -26.73 16.99
C PRO A 9 -18.91 -27.53 17.39
N PHE A 10 -18.88 -27.97 18.64
CA PHE A 10 -17.89 -28.88 19.18
C PHE A 10 -18.51 -30.26 19.39
N VAL A 11 -17.75 -31.31 19.08
CA VAL A 11 -18.13 -32.69 19.37
C VAL A 11 -17.66 -33.02 20.79
N PRO A 12 -18.56 -33.38 21.72
CA PRO A 12 -18.18 -33.80 23.07
C PRO A 12 -17.31 -35.07 23.03
N GLU A 13 -16.42 -35.23 24.02
CA GLU A 13 -15.57 -36.42 24.10
C GLU A 13 -16.41 -37.70 24.24
N GLY A 14 -16.06 -38.73 23.45
CA GLY A 14 -16.82 -39.99 23.39
C GLY A 14 -18.07 -39.96 22.49
N SER A 15 -18.42 -38.81 21.89
CA SER A 15 -19.48 -38.70 20.88
C SER A 15 -18.91 -38.78 19.47
N THR A 16 -19.71 -39.28 18.52
CA THR A 16 -19.39 -39.28 17.09
C THR A 16 -20.07 -38.15 16.31
N ALA A 17 -20.94 -37.37 16.97
CA ALA A 17 -21.71 -36.30 16.34
C ALA A 17 -21.87 -35.08 17.26
N THR A 18 -22.09 -33.91 16.66
CA THR A 18 -22.45 -32.67 17.36
C THR A 18 -23.89 -32.74 17.89
N ALA A 19 -24.19 -31.93 18.92
CA ALA A 19 -25.56 -31.80 19.41
C ALA A 19 -26.50 -31.27 18.32
N VAL A 20 -27.76 -31.72 18.31
CA VAL A 20 -28.79 -31.25 17.35
C VAL A 20 -29.01 -29.73 17.43
N THR A 21 -28.69 -29.13 18.58
CA THR A 21 -28.75 -27.68 18.83
C THR A 21 -27.47 -26.93 18.47
N ALA A 22 -26.48 -27.60 17.86
CA ALA A 22 -25.21 -26.98 17.51
C ALA A 22 -25.34 -25.98 16.35
N ALA A 23 -24.55 -24.91 16.40
CA ALA A 23 -24.49 -23.93 15.32
C ALA A 23 -23.94 -24.55 14.03
N ASN A 24 -24.27 -23.97 12.87
CA ASN A 24 -23.70 -24.43 11.60
C ASN A 24 -22.22 -24.02 11.50
N ALA A 25 -21.33 -25.00 11.41
CA ALA A 25 -19.89 -24.79 11.31
C ALA A 25 -19.45 -24.16 9.98
N LEU A 26 -20.21 -24.34 8.88
CA LEU A 26 -19.79 -23.87 7.54
C LEU A 26 -19.75 -22.34 7.44
N PRO A 27 -20.84 -21.59 7.75
CA PRO A 27 -20.77 -20.13 7.79
C PRO A 27 -19.78 -19.61 8.84
N GLN A 28 -19.57 -20.35 9.92
CA GLN A 28 -18.68 -19.94 11.01
C GLN A 28 -17.21 -20.03 10.62
N ALA A 29 -16.81 -21.06 9.86
CA ALA A 29 -15.48 -21.15 9.29
C ALA A 29 -15.24 -20.08 8.21
N LEU A 30 -16.26 -19.81 7.37
CA LEU A 30 -16.17 -18.79 6.32
C LEU A 30 -16.01 -17.36 6.87
N ILE A 31 -16.64 -17.04 8.00
CA ILE A 31 -16.46 -15.71 8.60
C ILE A 31 -15.09 -15.58 9.28
N LEU A 32 -14.56 -16.65 9.87
CA LEU A 32 -13.22 -16.65 10.45
C LEU A 32 -12.15 -16.37 9.38
N THR A 33 -12.25 -17.01 8.21
CA THR A 33 -11.32 -16.75 7.09
C THR A 33 -11.47 -15.32 6.57
N ALA A 34 -12.69 -14.82 6.43
CA ALA A 34 -12.93 -13.43 6.02
C ALA A 34 -12.31 -12.42 7.00
N ILE A 35 -12.44 -12.65 8.31
CA ILE A 35 -11.85 -11.79 9.35
C ILE A 35 -10.32 -11.77 9.23
N VAL A 36 -9.67 -12.92 9.09
CA VAL A 36 -8.21 -13.00 9.02
C VAL A 36 -7.67 -12.38 7.72
N ILE A 37 -8.30 -12.66 6.58
CA ILE A 37 -7.91 -12.05 5.30
C ILE A 37 -8.12 -10.54 5.36
N GLY A 38 -9.29 -10.09 5.84
CA GLY A 38 -9.59 -8.67 5.98
C GLY A 38 -8.62 -7.94 6.89
N PHE A 39 -8.27 -8.54 8.03
CA PHE A 39 -7.25 -8.01 8.93
C PHE A 39 -5.87 -7.94 8.27
N GLY A 40 -5.45 -8.98 7.54
CA GLY A 40 -4.19 -8.98 6.82
C GLY A 40 -4.11 -7.88 5.76
N LEU A 41 -5.16 -7.71 4.96
CA LEU A 41 -5.26 -6.65 3.95
C LEU A 41 -5.27 -5.27 4.59
N LEU A 42 -5.99 -5.09 5.70
CA LEU A 42 -6.02 -3.82 6.44
C LEU A 42 -4.64 -3.46 7.02
N ALA A 43 -3.99 -4.40 7.70
CA ALA A 43 -2.65 -4.18 8.26
C ALA A 43 -1.63 -3.85 7.17
N PHE A 44 -1.71 -4.55 6.03
CA PHE A 44 -0.86 -4.28 4.87
C PHE A 44 -1.12 -2.89 4.28
N ALA A 45 -2.39 -2.51 4.08
CA ALA A 45 -2.75 -1.19 3.57
C ALA A 45 -2.27 -0.05 4.49
N LEU A 46 -2.39 -0.22 5.82
CA LEU A 46 -1.88 0.74 6.80
C LEU A 46 -0.35 0.85 6.73
N ALA A 47 0.36 -0.28 6.63
CA ALA A 47 1.82 -0.27 6.49
C ALA A 47 2.26 0.44 5.20
N LEU A 48 1.56 0.21 4.08
CA LEU A 48 1.82 0.92 2.82
C LEU A 48 1.54 2.42 2.94
N ALA A 49 0.40 2.81 3.51
CA ALA A 49 0.04 4.21 3.69
C ALA A 49 1.08 4.95 4.56
N PHE A 50 1.53 4.30 5.64
CA PHE A 50 2.58 4.86 6.50
C PHE A 50 3.90 5.02 5.74
N ARG A 51 4.31 4.01 4.97
CA ARG A 51 5.54 4.09 4.18
C ARG A 51 5.46 5.11 3.05
N ALA A 52 4.28 5.26 2.42
CA ALA A 52 4.02 6.29 1.42
C ALA A 52 4.14 7.69 2.03
N TRP A 53 3.54 7.92 3.20
CA TRP A 53 3.69 9.19 3.92
C TRP A 53 5.14 9.49 4.28
N GLN A 54 5.92 8.50 4.74
CA GLN A 54 7.35 8.69 4.99
C GLN A 54 8.16 9.07 3.75
N SER A 55 7.76 8.56 2.58
CA SER A 55 8.49 8.75 1.33
C SER A 55 8.08 10.04 0.60
N LEU A 56 6.80 10.40 0.63
CA LEU A 56 6.23 11.55 -0.09
C LEU A 56 6.04 12.78 0.81
N GLY A 57 6.04 12.60 2.15
CA GLY A 57 5.80 13.67 3.12
C GLY A 57 4.35 14.18 3.18
N THR A 58 3.44 13.60 2.39
CA THR A 58 2.03 13.99 2.31
C THR A 58 1.12 12.77 2.28
N VAL A 59 -0.11 12.95 2.76
CA VAL A 59 -1.22 11.97 2.63
C VAL A 59 -2.31 12.45 1.67
N GLU A 60 -2.18 13.68 1.15
CA GLU A 60 -3.12 14.25 0.18
C GLU A 60 -2.90 13.59 -1.17
N MET A 61 -3.94 12.95 -1.71
CA MET A 61 -3.83 12.12 -2.91
C MET A 61 -3.46 12.96 -4.14
N ASP A 62 -4.03 14.16 -4.25
CA ASP A 62 -3.75 15.10 -5.36
C ASP A 62 -2.30 15.62 -5.33
N ALA A 63 -1.64 15.56 -4.16
CA ALA A 63 -0.26 15.98 -3.99
C ALA A 63 0.76 14.86 -4.27
N MET A 64 0.33 13.60 -4.46
CA MET A 64 1.22 12.44 -4.68
C MET A 64 1.75 12.34 -6.13
N ARG A 65 2.35 13.43 -6.64
CA ARG A 65 2.70 13.62 -8.06
C ARG A 65 4.16 13.28 -8.40
N ALA A 66 4.70 12.22 -7.81
CA ALA A 66 6.10 11.83 -8.03
C ALA A 66 6.42 11.47 -9.50
N CYS A 67 5.47 10.90 -10.24
CA CYS A 67 5.64 10.47 -11.63
C CYS A 67 5.29 11.54 -12.67
N GLU A 68 4.48 12.54 -12.30
CA GLU A 68 4.07 13.62 -13.17
C GLU A 68 4.14 14.93 -12.38
N PRO A 69 5.30 15.61 -12.29
CA PRO A 69 5.43 16.89 -11.60
C PRO A 69 4.67 18.04 -12.32
N LEU A 70 4.38 19.14 -11.62
CA LEU A 70 3.61 20.29 -12.20
C LEU A 70 4.62 21.21 -12.90
N GLU A 71 5.74 21.42 -12.23
CA GLU A 71 6.91 22.06 -12.79
C GLU A 71 7.73 20.99 -13.54
N PRO A 72 8.01 21.16 -14.83
CA PRO A 72 8.93 20.27 -15.53
C PRO A 72 10.32 20.35 -14.88
N PRO A 73 11.10 19.25 -14.84
CA PRO A 73 12.44 19.29 -14.30
C PRO A 73 13.23 20.35 -15.05
N THR A 74 13.79 21.32 -14.32
CA THR A 74 14.63 22.36 -14.92
C THR A 74 15.77 21.64 -15.65
N PRO A 75 15.89 21.80 -16.99
CA PRO A 75 17.00 21.19 -17.69
C PRO A 75 18.30 21.70 -17.07
N PRO A 76 19.33 20.86 -16.91
CA PRO A 76 20.63 21.34 -16.48
C PRO A 76 21.00 22.49 -17.40
N VAL A 77 21.28 23.67 -16.83
CA VAL A 77 21.77 24.82 -17.59
C VAL A 77 22.92 24.30 -18.45
N ALA A 78 22.69 24.25 -19.76
CA ALA A 78 23.75 23.98 -20.71
C ALA A 78 24.76 25.09 -20.44
N SER A 79 25.91 24.71 -19.88
CA SER A 79 27.04 25.60 -19.66
C SER A 79 27.24 26.36 -20.97
N THR A 80 26.85 27.63 -20.97
CA THR A 80 27.02 28.49 -22.14
C THR A 80 28.49 28.38 -22.48
N PRO A 81 28.87 27.97 -23.70
CA PRO A 81 30.29 27.87 -24.02
C PRO A 81 30.89 29.26 -23.80
N THR A 82 31.77 29.38 -22.81
CA THR A 82 32.53 30.60 -22.56
C THR A 82 33.16 31.00 -23.89
N PRO A 83 32.93 32.23 -24.40
CA PRO A 83 33.56 32.63 -25.65
C PRO A 83 35.07 32.57 -25.43
N VAL A 84 35.73 31.64 -26.12
CA VAL A 84 37.19 31.63 -26.19
C VAL A 84 37.57 32.86 -27.00
N THR A 85 37.90 33.95 -26.31
CA THR A 85 38.57 35.09 -26.92
C THR A 85 39.95 34.59 -27.34
N GLY A 86 40.04 34.11 -28.58
CA GLY A 86 41.31 33.78 -29.21
C GLY A 86 42.19 35.01 -29.18
N SER A 87 43.30 34.95 -28.46
CA SER A 87 44.38 35.90 -28.58
C SER A 87 44.89 35.82 -30.03
N ARG A 88 44.44 36.75 -30.87
CA ARG A 88 45.01 37.00 -32.19
C ARG A 88 46.47 37.39 -31.95
N ARG A 89 47.38 36.42 -32.05
CA ARG A 89 48.80 36.69 -32.11
C ARG A 89 49.05 37.41 -33.44
N GLU A 90 49.08 38.72 -33.35
CA GLU A 90 49.93 39.55 -34.20
C GLU A 90 51.37 39.07 -34.03
N ALA A 91 51.88 38.39 -35.04
CA ALA A 91 53.29 38.25 -35.36
C ALA A 91 53.31 37.97 -36.86
N ALA A 92 53.46 39.02 -37.66
CA ALA A 92 54.74 39.40 -38.24
C ALA A 92 55.02 38.58 -39.50
N GLU A 93 54.63 39.15 -40.64
CA GLU A 93 55.41 39.14 -41.88
C GLU A 93 55.11 40.41 -42.66
#